data_AF-A0A7W0MP82-F1
#
_entry.id   AF-A0A7W0MP82-F1
#
_cell.length_a   1.000
_cell.length_b   1.000
_cell.length_c   1.000
_cell.angle_alpha   90.00
_cell.angle_beta   90.00
_cell.angle_gamma   90.00
#
_symmetry.space_group_name_H-M   'P 1'
#
loop_
_entity.id
_entity.type
_entity.pdbx_description
1 polymer ?
#
loop_
_entity_poly.entity_id
_entity_poly.type
_entity_poly.pdbx_seq_one_letter_code
_entity_poly.pdbx_strand_id
1 'polypeptide(L)'
;MDNFVDGAAVARIGDANFKVLRRFPAEHVLIAPEDRICGTMVELLNVEGIVLEPAGALAIDALRNLDLAGRTVLAVSGGNFDFERLPDVKERALRWEGLKKYWSAPLRWTASGGGFDRLTGVVDLVLNWAEVAQ
;
A
#
# COMPACT_ATOMS: atom_id res chain seq x y z
N MET A 1 -13.61 -7.54 8.25
CA MET A 1 -13.41 -7.59 6.79
C MET A 1 -12.70 -6.30 6.46
N ASP A 2 -11.46 -6.37 6.00
CA ASP A 2 -10.71 -5.17 5.59
C ASP A 2 -11.33 -4.67 4.28
N ASN A 3 -11.87 -3.46 4.28
CA ASN A 3 -12.62 -2.88 3.15
C ASN A 3 -11.75 -1.89 2.38
N PHE A 4 -10.45 -2.20 2.27
CA PHE A 4 -9.47 -1.27 1.74
C PHE A 4 -9.76 -0.90 0.27
N VAL A 5 -10.11 -1.90 -0.55
CA VAL A 5 -10.50 -1.76 -1.95
C VAL A 5 -12.01 -1.94 -2.13
N ASP A 6 -12.79 -1.13 -1.41
CA ASP A 6 -14.25 -1.18 -1.39
C ASP A 6 -14.90 -1.11 -2.79
N GLY A 7 -14.41 -0.25 -3.68
CA GLY A 7 -14.90 -0.11 -5.05
C GLY A 7 -14.75 -1.37 -5.93
N ALA A 8 -13.92 -2.33 -5.52
CA ALA A 8 -13.74 -3.61 -6.21
C ALA A 8 -14.10 -4.83 -5.34
N ALA A 9 -14.53 -4.61 -4.08
CA ALA A 9 -14.88 -5.66 -3.14
C ALA A 9 -16.26 -6.25 -3.44
N VAL A 10 -16.32 -7.14 -4.44
CA VAL A 10 -17.57 -7.80 -4.86
C VAL A 10 -17.57 -9.28 -4.48
N ALA A 11 -18.70 -9.78 -3.97
CA ALA A 11 -18.84 -11.20 -3.63
C ALA A 11 -18.89 -12.12 -4.86
N ARG A 12 -19.46 -11.62 -5.97
CA ARG A 12 -19.58 -12.33 -7.25
C ARG A 12 -19.63 -11.33 -8.39
N ILE A 13 -18.91 -11.61 -9.49
CA ILE A 13 -19.01 -10.84 -10.72
C ILE A 13 -20.46 -10.90 -11.24
N GLY A 14 -21.05 -9.76 -11.61
CA GLY A 14 -22.40 -9.70 -12.15
C GLY A 14 -22.55 -10.43 -13.49
N ASP A 15 -23.74 -11.00 -13.75
CA ASP A 15 -23.96 -11.92 -14.89
C ASP A 15 -23.64 -11.30 -16.25
N ALA A 16 -24.04 -10.05 -16.48
CA ALA A 16 -23.75 -9.33 -17.71
C ALA A 16 -22.24 -9.12 -17.93
N ASN A 17 -21.53 -8.70 -16.88
CA ASN A 17 -20.08 -8.49 -16.93
C ASN A 17 -19.34 -9.81 -17.13
N PHE A 18 -19.72 -10.86 -16.40
CA PHE A 18 -19.12 -12.18 -16.54
C PHE A 18 -19.33 -12.76 -17.95
N LYS A 19 -20.53 -12.58 -18.54
CA LYS A 19 -20.82 -13.01 -19.91
C LYS A 19 -19.88 -12.38 -20.94
N VAL A 20 -19.48 -11.11 -20.75
CA VAL A 20 -18.53 -10.41 -21.61
C VAL A 20 -17.09 -10.85 -21.34
N LEU A 21 -16.73 -11.01 -20.06
CA LEU A 21 -15.35 -11.29 -19.63
C LEU A 21 -14.94 -12.75 -19.84
N ARG A 22 -15.87 -13.73 -19.81
CA ARG A 22 -15.56 -15.17 -19.92
C ARG A 22 -14.85 -15.60 -21.21
N ARG A 23 -14.77 -14.72 -22.22
CA ARG A 23 -14.02 -14.97 -23.46
C ARG A 23 -12.51 -14.85 -23.27
N PHE A 24 -12.06 -14.21 -22.19
CA PHE A 24 -10.64 -14.06 -21.90
C PHE A 24 -10.14 -15.27 -21.08
N PRO A 25 -8.91 -15.75 -21.35
CA PRO A 25 -8.27 -16.77 -20.53
C PRO A 25 -8.17 -16.37 -19.06
N ALA A 26 -8.44 -17.30 -18.15
CA ALA A 26 -8.35 -17.04 -16.71
C ALA A 26 -6.92 -16.67 -16.25
N GLU A 27 -5.91 -17.17 -16.94
CA GLU A 27 -4.49 -16.82 -16.72
C GLU A 27 -4.16 -15.35 -17.00
N HIS A 28 -5.02 -14.62 -17.73
CA HIS A 28 -4.88 -13.17 -17.91
C HIS A 28 -5.38 -12.36 -16.71
N VAL A 29 -5.99 -13.01 -15.71
CA VAL A 29 -6.42 -12.34 -14.46
C VAL A 29 -5.20 -12.20 -13.55
N LEU A 30 -4.79 -10.95 -13.34
CA LEU A 30 -3.67 -10.62 -12.47
C LEU A 30 -4.17 -10.30 -11.06
N ILE A 31 -3.45 -10.80 -10.05
CA ILE A 31 -3.71 -10.50 -8.65
C ILE A 31 -2.85 -9.30 -8.24
N ALA A 32 -3.47 -8.31 -7.63
CA ALA A 32 -2.83 -7.10 -7.13
C ALA A 32 -2.89 -7.09 -5.59
N PRO A 33 -1.77 -7.33 -4.88
CA PRO A 33 -1.72 -7.24 -3.42
C PRO A 33 -2.01 -5.82 -2.95
N GLU A 34 -2.86 -5.67 -1.92
CA GLU A 34 -3.29 -4.35 -1.43
C GLU A 34 -2.15 -3.41 -1.05
N ASP A 35 -1.13 -3.94 -0.35
CA ASP A 35 0.02 -3.13 0.07
C ASP A 35 0.88 -2.69 -1.13
N ARG A 36 0.91 -3.48 -2.21
CA ARG A 36 1.56 -3.11 -3.48
C ARG A 36 0.79 -1.99 -4.19
N ILE A 37 -0.54 -2.08 -4.20
CA ILE A 37 -1.42 -1.04 -4.76
C ILE A 37 -1.18 0.30 -4.07
N CYS A 38 -0.95 0.30 -2.75
CA CYS A 38 -0.58 1.52 -2.01
C CYS A 38 0.66 2.20 -2.58
N GLY A 39 1.68 1.42 -2.96
CA GLY A 39 2.88 1.94 -3.63
C GLY A 39 2.55 2.63 -4.95
N THR A 40 1.73 1.99 -5.80
CA THR A 40 1.26 2.61 -7.06
C THR A 40 0.48 3.91 -6.83
N MET A 41 -0.37 3.98 -5.81
CA MET A 41 -1.10 5.20 -5.45
C MET A 41 -0.15 6.33 -5.03
N VAL A 42 0.83 6.02 -4.18
CA VAL A 42 1.83 6.98 -3.68
C VAL A 42 2.74 7.46 -4.82
N GLU A 43 3.16 6.56 -5.70
CA GLU A 43 3.99 6.89 -6.86
C GLU A 43 3.26 7.85 -7.81
N LEU A 44 2.03 7.53 -8.22
CA LEU A 44 1.26 8.39 -9.12
C LEU A 44 0.96 9.76 -8.49
N LEU A 45 0.70 9.81 -7.18
CA LEU A 45 0.52 11.08 -6.48
C LEU A 45 1.81 11.92 -6.49
N ASN A 46 2.95 11.30 -6.18
CA ASN A 46 4.21 12.03 -6.00
C ASN A 46 4.89 12.40 -7.33
N VAL A 47 4.79 11.54 -8.35
CA VAL A 47 5.49 11.70 -9.63
C VAL A 47 4.61 12.42 -10.65
N GLU A 48 3.36 11.98 -10.79
CA GLU A 48 2.45 12.48 -11.83
C GLU A 48 1.44 13.51 -11.29
N GLY A 49 1.33 13.68 -9.97
CA GLY A 49 0.31 14.52 -9.36
C GLY A 49 -1.10 13.95 -9.48
N ILE A 50 -1.25 12.65 -9.77
CA ILE A 50 -2.54 12.00 -10.00
C ILE A 50 -3.00 11.32 -8.71
N VAL A 51 -4.22 11.68 -8.27
CA VAL A 51 -4.87 11.04 -7.13
C VAL A 51 -5.67 9.84 -7.61
N LEU A 52 -5.38 8.67 -7.06
CA LEU A 52 -6.11 7.43 -7.32
C LEU A 52 -6.81 6.95 -6.05
N GLU A 53 -7.99 6.35 -6.20
CA GLU A 53 -8.56 5.49 -5.17
C GLU A 53 -7.98 4.06 -5.28
N PRO A 54 -8.10 3.21 -4.25
CA PRO A 54 -7.54 1.86 -4.27
C PRO A 54 -8.00 1.01 -5.47
N ALA A 55 -9.29 1.06 -5.82
CA ALA A 55 -9.80 0.35 -6.99
C ALA A 55 -9.27 0.94 -8.32
N GLY A 56 -9.08 2.26 -8.37
CA GLY A 56 -8.50 2.96 -9.53
C GLY A 56 -7.04 2.61 -9.80
N ALA A 57 -6.30 2.19 -8.76
CA ALA A 57 -4.90 1.80 -8.90
C ALA A 57 -4.70 0.36 -9.39
N LEU A 58 -5.73 -0.52 -9.35
CA LEU A 58 -5.64 -1.92 -9.78
C LEU A 58 -5.13 -2.07 -11.21
N ALA A 59 -5.72 -1.34 -12.16
CA ALA A 59 -5.36 -1.45 -13.57
C ALA A 59 -3.92 -0.97 -13.83
N ILE A 60 -3.52 0.14 -13.20
CA ILE A 60 -2.17 0.72 -13.32
C ILE A 60 -1.13 -0.21 -12.72
N ASP A 61 -1.39 -0.76 -11.54
CA ASP A 61 -0.49 -1.70 -10.85
C ASP A 61 -0.27 -2.98 -11.68
N ALA A 62 -1.33 -3.50 -12.30
CA ALA A 62 -1.26 -4.68 -13.16
C ALA A 62 -0.36 -4.49 -14.40
N LEU A 63 -0.21 -3.26 -14.91
CA LEU A 63 0.65 -2.99 -16.07
C LEU A 63 2.11 -3.34 -15.83
N ARG A 64 2.58 -3.30 -14.57
CA ARG A 64 3.96 -3.67 -14.19
C ARG A 64 4.28 -5.13 -14.45
N ASN A 65 3.26 -5.98 -14.57
CA ASN A 65 3.39 -7.42 -14.81
C ASN A 65 3.30 -7.78 -16.31
N LEU A 66 3.19 -6.80 -17.20
CA LEU A 66 3.01 -7.01 -18.64
C LEU A 66 4.22 -6.53 -19.44
N ASP A 67 4.52 -7.22 -20.54
CA ASP A 67 5.46 -6.70 -21.54
C ASP A 67 4.74 -5.71 -22.48
N LEU A 68 5.07 -4.44 -22.32
CA LEU A 68 4.45 -3.33 -23.02
C LEU A 68 5.36 -2.69 -24.08
N ALA A 69 6.50 -3.30 -24.39
CA ALA A 69 7.45 -2.73 -25.34
C ALA A 69 6.79 -2.49 -26.71
N GLY A 70 6.85 -1.23 -27.19
CA GLY A 70 6.27 -0.82 -28.48
C GLY A 70 4.74 -0.80 -28.52
N ARG A 71 4.05 -0.86 -27.37
CA ARG A 71 2.59 -0.83 -27.28
C ARG A 71 2.10 0.45 -26.62
N THR A 72 1.00 1.00 -27.13
CA THR A 72 0.23 2.04 -26.43
C THR A 72 -0.87 1.36 -25.62
N VAL A 73 -0.95 1.69 -24.33
CA VAL A 73 -1.95 1.14 -23.42
C VAL A 73 -2.83 2.26 -22.88
N LEU A 74 -4.13 2.02 -22.84
CA LEU A 74 -5.10 2.87 -22.15
C LEU A 74 -5.61 2.14 -20.91
N ALA A 75 -5.44 2.74 -19.75
CA ALA A 75 -6.04 2.28 -18.50
C ALA A 75 -7.10 3.29 -18.05
N VAL A 76 -8.24 2.78 -17.58
CA VAL A 76 -9.30 3.61 -16.99
C VAL A 76 -9.22 3.42 -15.48
N SER A 77 -9.10 4.53 -14.75
CA SER A 77 -9.02 4.55 -13.28
C SER A 77 -10.09 5.46 -12.68
N GLY A 78 -10.21 5.41 -11.35
CA GLY A 78 -11.01 6.32 -10.53
C GLY A 78 -10.15 7.02 -9.47
N GLY A 79 -10.61 8.17 -8.99
CA GLY A 79 -9.84 9.08 -8.12
C GLY A 79 -10.63 9.62 -6.93
N ASN A 80 -11.74 8.99 -6.55
CA ASN A 80 -12.54 9.42 -5.40
C ASN A 80 -11.89 8.98 -4.08
N PHE A 81 -10.76 9.59 -3.75
CA PHE A 81 -9.94 9.23 -2.59
C PHE A 81 -10.05 10.26 -1.47
N ASP A 82 -10.15 9.76 -0.23
CA ASP A 82 -10.12 10.58 0.99
C ASP A 82 -8.67 10.78 1.46
N PHE A 83 -8.20 12.03 1.43
CA PHE A 83 -6.85 12.39 1.84
C PHE A 83 -6.55 12.09 3.32
N GLU A 84 -7.55 11.98 4.19
CA GLU A 84 -7.35 11.57 5.58
C GLU A 84 -6.79 10.14 5.69
N ARG A 85 -7.02 9.30 4.66
CA ARG A 85 -6.49 7.92 4.57
C ARG A 85 -5.07 7.85 4.02
N LEU A 86 -4.50 8.96 3.54
CA LEU A 86 -3.18 8.97 2.90
C LEU A 86 -2.03 8.51 3.82
N PRO A 87 -2.00 8.85 5.13
CA PRO A 87 -0.96 8.36 6.04
C PRO A 87 -0.93 6.83 6.13
N ASP A 88 -2.10 6.19 6.21
CA ASP A 88 -2.22 4.72 6.26
C ASP A 88 -1.76 4.08 4.95
N VAL A 89 -2.13 4.67 3.81
CA VAL A 89 -1.66 4.21 2.48
C VAL A 89 -0.14 4.30 2.39
N LYS A 90 0.46 5.42 2.79
CA LYS A 90 1.92 5.58 2.81
C LYS A 90 2.60 4.56 3.73
N GLU A 91 2.01 4.28 4.88
CA GLU A 91 2.53 3.27 5.80
C GLU A 91 2.53 1.86 5.18
N ARG A 92 1.43 1.48 4.52
CA ARG A 92 1.31 0.17 3.83
C ARG A 92 2.29 0.06 2.66
N ALA A 93 2.45 1.12 1.87
CA ALA A 93 3.45 1.18 0.80
C ALA A 93 4.88 0.98 1.32
N LEU A 94 5.28 1.72 2.36
CA LEU A 94 6.62 1.60 2.94
C LEU A 94 6.88 0.22 3.59
N ARG A 95 5.83 -0.42 4.12
CA ARG A 95 5.90 -1.82 4.60
C ARG A 95 6.14 -2.78 3.45
N TRP A 96 5.42 -2.63 2.33
CA TRP A 96 5.59 -3.46 1.14
C TRP A 96 7.01 -3.36 0.55
N GLU A 97 7.55 -2.15 0.48
CA GLU A 97 8.90 -1.88 -0.02
C GLU A 97 10.02 -2.31 0.94
N GLY A 98 9.68 -2.76 2.15
CA GLY A 98 10.65 -3.14 3.19
C GLY A 98 11.39 -1.96 3.81
N LEU A 99 10.94 -0.72 3.54
CA LEU A 99 11.54 0.51 4.05
C LEU A 99 11.07 0.84 5.48
N LYS A 100 9.92 0.32 5.92
CA LYS A 100 9.42 0.51 7.30
C LYS A 100 9.70 -0.71 8.17
N LYS A 101 10.54 -0.54 9.19
CA LYS A 101 10.89 -1.56 10.19
C LYS A 101 10.31 -1.16 11.55
N TYR A 102 9.66 -2.10 12.25
CA TYR A 102 9.09 -1.87 13.58
C TYR A 102 9.91 -2.60 14.63
N TRP A 103 10.25 -1.89 15.70
CA TRP A 103 10.83 -2.45 16.90
C TRP A 103 9.90 -2.18 18.08
N SER A 104 9.58 -3.22 18.84
CA SER A 104 8.81 -3.08 20.07
C SER A 104 9.65 -3.60 21.24
N ALA A 105 9.77 -2.79 22.29
CA ALA A 105 10.48 -3.13 23.51
C ALA A 105 9.53 -2.92 24.70
N PRO A 106 9.33 -3.92 25.57
CA PRO A 106 8.48 -3.76 26.74
C PRO A 106 9.17 -2.81 27.73
N LEU A 107 8.56 -1.66 27.99
CA LEU A 107 9.01 -0.73 29.01
C LEU A 107 8.41 -1.11 30.37
N ARG A 108 9.28 -1.36 31.36
CA ARG A 108 8.86 -1.61 32.74
C ARG A 108 9.11 -0.35 33.57
N TRP A 109 8.02 0.33 33.94
CA TRP A 109 8.09 1.53 34.78
C TRP A 109 8.17 1.14 36.26
N THR A 110 9.17 1.66 36.97
CA THR A 110 9.32 1.52 38.43
C THR A 110 9.28 2.92 39.04
N ALA A 111 8.37 3.15 40.00
CA ALA A 111 8.08 4.46 40.60
C ALA A 111 9.25 5.12 41.36
N SER A 112 10.39 4.43 41.50
CA SER A 112 11.61 4.97 42.10
C SER A 112 12.36 5.87 41.11
N GLY A 113 11.97 7.15 41.01
CA GLY A 113 12.82 8.31 40.68
C GLY A 113 13.65 8.38 39.39
N GLY A 114 13.74 7.34 38.56
CA GLY A 114 14.63 7.28 37.38
C GLY A 114 13.96 6.79 36.09
N GLY A 115 12.63 6.86 36.02
CA GLY A 115 11.85 6.31 34.89
C GLY A 115 12.00 7.10 33.58
N PHE A 116 12.30 8.41 33.65
CA PHE A 116 12.42 9.27 32.47
C PHE A 116 13.74 9.05 31.73
N ASP A 117 14.86 8.91 32.46
CA ASP A 117 16.20 8.69 31.89
C ASP A 117 16.36 7.33 31.19
N ARG A 118 15.59 6.30 31.61
CA ARG A 118 15.55 5.02 30.88
C ARG A 118 14.76 5.11 29.59
N LEU A 119 13.73 5.94 29.55
CA LEU A 119 12.89 6.13 28.36
C LEU A 119 13.68 6.87 27.28
N THR A 120 14.40 7.94 27.65
CA THR A 120 15.32 8.63 26.73
C THR A 120 16.42 7.70 26.25
N GLY A 121 17.04 6.92 27.14
CA GLY A 121 18.08 5.95 26.73
C GLY A 121 17.61 4.86 25.76
N VAL A 122 16.38 4.37 25.89
CA VAL A 122 15.81 3.40 24.92
C VAL A 122 15.52 4.06 23.58
N VAL A 123 15.00 5.29 23.58
CA VAL A 123 14.74 6.05 22.35
C VAL A 123 16.06 6.36 21.64
N ASP A 124 17.08 6.84 22.36
CA ASP A 124 18.41 7.13 21.81
C ASP A 124 19.09 5.88 21.24
N LEU A 125 18.92 4.72 21.90
CA LEU A 125 19.44 3.44 21.39
C LEU A 125 18.76 3.05 20.07
N VAL A 126 17.43 3.17 19.99
CA VAL A 126 16.66 2.85 18.78
C VAL A 126 16.99 3.80 17.64
N LEU A 127 17.15 5.09 17.92
CA LEU A 127 17.54 6.10 16.92
C LEU A 127 18.96 5.87 16.41
N ASN A 128 19.94 5.68 17.30
CA ASN A 128 21.33 5.38 16.90
C ASN A 128 21.44 4.08 16.10
N TRP A 129 20.68 3.05 16.45
CA TRP A 129 20.67 1.81 15.67
C TRP A 129 20.06 1.99 14.27
N ALA A 130 19.03 2.83 14.14
CA ALA A 130 18.42 3.13 12.84
C ALA A 130 19.38 3.88 11.92
N GLU A 131 20.22 4.77 12.44
CA GLU A 131 21.27 5.47 11.67
C GLU A 131 22.42 4.53 11.24
N VAL A 132 22.79 3.55 12.07
CA VAL A 132 23.89 2.60 11.77
C VAL A 132 23.48 1.48 10.79
N ALA A 133 22.18 1.23 10.62
CA ALA A 133 21.66 0.14 9.78
C ALA A 133 21.27 0.57 8.33
N GLN A 134 21.62 1.79 7.92
CA GLN A 134 21.59 2.27 6.53
C GLN A 134 22.91 1.98 5.80
#